data_AF-A0A6B2LTA3-F1
#
_entry.id   AF-A0A6B2LTA3-F1
#
_cell.length_a   1.000
_cell.length_b   1.000
_cell.length_c   1.000
_cell.angle_alpha   90.00
_cell.angle_beta   90.00
_cell.angle_gamma   90.00
#
_symmetry.space_group_name_H-M   'P 1'
#
loop_
_entity.id
_entity.type
_entity.pdbx_description
1 polymer ?
#
loop_
_entity_poly.entity_id
_entity_poly.type
_entity_poly.pdbx_seq_one_letter_code
_entity_poly.pdbx_strand_id
1 'polypeptide(L)'
;MVLTKEGILYSWGDNGFGQLGIGKFSGFEGVPQRVVGVPAVVQFCCGENYVLALTKDGDLYSWGDNTTGQLGIGEGISKQSTPTKIPFISKIVKFDCGGGHSLVLLSDGSLYCW
;
A
#
# COMPACT_ATOMS: atom_id res chain seq x y z
N MET A 1 0.10 -11.66 -1.34
CA MET A 1 1.30 -10.92 -0.89
C MET A 1 1.80 -11.55 0.40
N VAL A 2 3.12 -11.54 0.63
CA VAL A 2 3.75 -12.05 1.87
C VAL A 2 4.82 -11.09 2.35
N LEU A 3 5.05 -11.08 3.66
CA LEU A 3 6.09 -10.31 4.34
C LEU A 3 7.11 -11.27 4.97
N THR A 4 8.39 -11.07 4.67
CA THR A 4 9.47 -11.83 5.31
C THR A 4 9.86 -11.24 6.67
N LYS A 5 10.64 -11.98 7.47
CA LYS A 5 11.15 -11.50 8.77
C LYS A 5 12.08 -10.30 8.63
N GLU A 6 12.74 -10.17 7.49
CA GLU A 6 13.64 -9.07 7.14
C GLU A 6 12.86 -7.79 6.77
N GLY A 7 11.54 -7.88 6.60
CA GLY A 7 10.68 -6.77 6.22
C GLY A 7 10.55 -6.61 4.70
N ILE A 8 10.78 -7.67 3.92
CA ILE A 8 10.68 -7.65 2.46
C ILE A 8 9.30 -8.13 2.03
N LEU A 9 8.63 -7.38 1.16
CA LEU A 9 7.35 -7.79 0.57
C LEU A 9 7.56 -8.52 -0.76
N TYR A 10 6.82 -9.62 -0.93
CA TYR A 10 6.65 -10.31 -2.20
C TYR A 10 5.18 -10.40 -2.59
N SER A 11 4.88 -10.21 -3.87
CA SER A 11 3.54 -10.16 -4.44
C SER A 11 3.48 -10.90 -5.77
N TRP A 12 2.30 -11.41 -6.10
CA TRP A 12 1.98 -12.15 -7.32
C TRP A 12 0.47 -12.14 -7.51
N GLY A 13 0.00 -12.52 -8.69
CA GLY A 13 -1.42 -12.49 -9.06
C GLY A 13 -1.73 -11.38 -10.06
N ASP A 14 -2.95 -10.83 -9.99
CA ASP A 14 -3.39 -9.73 -10.84
C ASP A 14 -2.59 -8.45 -10.59
N ASN A 15 -2.29 -7.70 -11.66
CA ASN A 15 -1.51 -6.47 -11.57
C ASN A 15 -2.05 -5.33 -12.46
N GLY A 16 -3.32 -5.39 -12.89
CA GLY A 16 -3.88 -4.44 -13.85
C GLY A 16 -3.82 -2.97 -13.36
N PHE A 17 -3.86 -2.80 -12.04
CA PHE A 17 -3.78 -1.52 -11.35
C PHE A 17 -2.40 -1.23 -10.75
N GLY A 18 -1.43 -2.14 -10.90
CA GLY A 18 -0.12 -2.02 -10.28
C GLY A 18 -0.11 -2.45 -8.81
N GLN A 19 -1.15 -3.15 -8.34
CA GLN A 19 -1.33 -3.56 -6.93
C GLN A 19 -0.25 -4.51 -6.41
N LEU A 20 0.55 -5.10 -7.31
CA LEU A 20 1.72 -5.87 -6.91
C LEU A 20 2.88 -4.98 -6.45
N GLY A 21 2.95 -3.69 -6.82
CA GLY A 21 4.01 -2.79 -6.34
C GLY A 21 5.40 -3.09 -6.91
N ILE A 22 5.46 -3.74 -8.06
CA ILE A 22 6.70 -4.23 -8.70
C ILE A 22 7.25 -3.26 -9.77
N GLY A 23 6.74 -2.03 -9.82
CA GLY A 23 7.23 -0.98 -10.73
C GLY A 23 6.78 -1.10 -12.19
N LYS A 24 5.77 -1.94 -12.46
CA LYS A 24 5.14 -2.07 -13.77
C LYS A 24 3.65 -2.33 -13.62
N PHE A 25 2.90 -1.98 -14.67
CA PHE A 25 1.53 -2.42 -14.87
C PHE A 25 1.54 -3.64 -15.80
N SER A 26 0.86 -4.71 -15.40
CA SER A 26 0.76 -5.95 -16.19
C SER A 26 -0.55 -6.65 -15.87
N GLY A 27 -0.97 -7.64 -16.67
CA GLY A 27 -2.20 -8.38 -16.36
C GLY A 27 -2.01 -9.29 -15.15
N PHE A 28 -1.01 -10.16 -15.20
CA PHE A 28 -0.83 -11.21 -14.21
C PHE A 28 0.65 -11.58 -14.04
N GLU A 29 1.07 -11.83 -12.81
CA GLU A 29 2.39 -12.35 -12.48
C GLU A 29 2.23 -13.67 -11.70
N GLY A 30 2.58 -14.79 -12.33
CA GLY A 30 2.37 -16.13 -11.75
C GLY A 30 3.41 -16.56 -10.72
N VAL A 31 4.45 -15.76 -10.50
CA VAL A 31 5.53 -16.05 -9.56
C VAL A 31 5.71 -14.88 -8.59
N PRO A 32 6.04 -15.15 -7.31
CA PRO A 32 6.34 -14.11 -6.34
C PRO A 32 7.46 -13.19 -6.83
N GLN A 33 7.16 -11.91 -6.93
CA GLN A 33 8.12 -10.85 -7.23
C GLN A 33 8.24 -9.91 -6.05
N ARG A 34 9.43 -9.38 -5.87
CA ARG A 34 9.71 -8.44 -4.78
C ARG A 34 9.04 -7.10 -5.09
N VAL A 35 8.32 -6.55 -4.11
CA VAL A 35 7.84 -5.16 -4.13
C VAL A 35 9.06 -4.23 -4.07
N VAL A 36 9.12 -3.26 -4.98
CA VAL A 36 10.28 -2.36 -5.13
C VAL A 36 9.99 -0.99 -4.52
N GLY A 37 11.01 -0.25 -4.10
CA GLY A 37 10.84 1.15 -3.68
C GLY A 37 10.18 1.38 -2.30
N VAL A 38 9.92 0.33 -1.51
CA VAL A 38 9.47 0.44 -0.12
C VAL A 38 10.60 0.05 0.86
N PRO A 39 10.83 0.81 1.95
CA PRO A 39 11.70 0.40 3.05
C PRO A 39 11.22 -0.89 3.75
N ALA A 40 11.95 -1.34 4.76
CA ALA A 40 11.58 -2.54 5.52
C ALA A 40 10.17 -2.39 6.13
N VAL A 41 9.26 -3.27 5.73
CA VAL A 41 7.85 -3.28 6.14
C VAL A 41 7.66 -4.09 7.42
N VAL A 42 6.74 -3.65 8.28
CA VAL A 42 6.31 -4.39 9.50
C VAL A 42 4.89 -4.90 9.43
N GLN A 43 4.03 -4.24 8.64
CA GLN A 43 2.63 -4.61 8.48
C GLN A 43 2.12 -4.11 7.12
N PHE A 44 1.16 -4.82 6.54
CA PHE A 44 0.46 -4.38 5.33
C PHE A 44 -1.02 -4.79 5.39
N CYS A 45 -1.87 -4.15 4.58
CA CYS A 45 -3.22 -4.60 4.26
C CYS A 45 -3.45 -4.52 2.75
N CYS A 46 -4.33 -5.37 2.24
CA CYS A 46 -4.71 -5.38 0.83
C CYS A 46 -6.20 -5.01 0.73
N GLY A 47 -6.51 -3.98 -0.05
CA GLY A 47 -7.87 -3.76 -0.53
C GLY A 47 -8.14 -4.57 -1.80
N GLU A 48 -9.14 -4.17 -2.58
CA GLU A 48 -9.51 -4.90 -3.80
C GLU A 48 -8.38 -4.87 -4.85
N ASN A 49 -7.91 -3.67 -5.18
CA ASN A 49 -6.87 -3.45 -6.19
C ASN A 49 -5.76 -2.53 -5.70
N TYR A 50 -5.53 -2.46 -4.39
CA TYR A 50 -4.50 -1.60 -3.80
C TYR A 50 -3.98 -2.13 -2.48
N VAL A 51 -2.87 -1.55 -2.00
CA VAL A 51 -2.17 -2.00 -0.79
C VAL A 51 -1.74 -0.79 0.03
N LEU A 52 -1.82 -0.94 1.37
CA LEU A 52 -1.13 -0.10 2.33
C LEU A 52 -0.02 -0.90 3.01
N ALA A 53 1.15 -0.28 3.24
CA ALA A 53 2.23 -0.88 4.00
C ALA A 53 2.87 0.11 4.97
N LEU A 54 3.01 -0.33 6.22
CA LEU A 54 3.68 0.41 7.28
C LEU A 54 5.13 -0.06 7.37
N THR A 55 6.06 0.89 7.31
CA THR A 55 7.50 0.65 7.44
C THR A 55 7.96 0.62 8.90
N LYS A 56 9.16 0.09 9.14
CA LYS A 56 9.83 0.11 10.46
C LYS A 56 10.03 1.52 11.00
N ASP A 57 10.16 2.50 10.12
CA ASP A 57 10.35 3.92 10.48
C ASP A 57 9.02 4.63 10.80
N GLY A 58 7.89 3.92 10.72
CA GLY A 58 6.56 4.45 11.03
C GLY A 58 5.88 5.18 9.88
N ASP A 59 6.47 5.15 8.68
CA ASP A 59 5.90 5.73 7.47
C ASP A 59 4.92 4.77 6.80
N LEU A 60 3.78 5.30 6.33
CA LEU A 60 2.79 4.56 5.56
C LEU A 60 2.99 4.80 4.06
N TYR A 61 2.99 3.71 3.31
CA TYR A 61 3.08 3.71 1.86
C TYR A 61 1.83 3.10 1.25
N SER A 62 1.47 3.54 0.05
CA SER A 62 0.35 3.00 -0.71
C SER A 62 0.68 2.85 -2.20
N TRP A 63 0.05 1.87 -2.86
CA TRP A 63 0.13 1.64 -4.30
C TRP A 63 -1.04 0.80 -4.80
N GLY A 64 -1.24 0.76 -6.11
CA GLY A 64 -2.34 0.10 -6.79
C GLY A 64 -3.34 1.09 -7.40
N ASP A 65 -4.60 0.71 -7.41
CA ASP A 65 -5.72 1.54 -7.86
C ASP A 65 -5.90 2.78 -6.96
N ASN A 66 -6.17 3.92 -7.59
CA ASN A 66 -6.50 5.18 -6.92
C ASN A 66 -7.74 5.85 -7.53
N THR A 67 -8.58 5.12 -8.26
CA THR A 67 -9.75 5.68 -8.95
C THR A 67 -10.78 6.30 -8.00
N THR A 68 -10.80 5.88 -6.72
CA THR A 68 -11.65 6.46 -5.66
C THR A 68 -10.87 7.29 -4.64
N GLY A 69 -9.56 7.46 -4.83
CA GLY A 69 -8.69 8.16 -3.88
C GLY A 69 -8.10 7.29 -2.76
N GLN A 70 -8.31 5.96 -2.82
CA GLN A 70 -7.97 5.00 -1.76
C GLN A 70 -6.47 4.94 -1.39
N LEU A 71 -5.57 5.51 -2.21
CA LEU A 71 -4.14 5.60 -1.89
C LEU A 71 -3.79 6.79 -0.98
N GLY A 72 -4.59 7.85 -0.95
CA GLY A 72 -4.32 9.02 -0.09
C GLY A 72 -3.03 9.79 -0.47
N ILE A 73 -2.63 9.78 -1.74
CA ILE A 73 -1.37 10.40 -2.22
C ILE A 73 -1.56 11.70 -3.02
N GLY A 74 -2.74 12.32 -2.91
CA GLY A 74 -3.09 13.56 -3.59
C GLY A 74 -4.02 13.38 -4.79
N GLU A 75 -4.33 14.49 -5.45
CA GLU A 75 -5.28 14.57 -6.57
C GLU A 75 -4.62 14.26 -7.93
N GLY A 76 -5.45 13.88 -8.91
CA GLY A 76 -5.00 13.68 -10.30
C GLY A 76 -4.21 12.39 -10.57
N ILE A 77 -4.02 11.55 -9.55
CA ILE A 77 -3.36 10.24 -9.67
C ILE A 77 -4.44 9.17 -9.71
N SER A 78 -4.57 8.41 -10.80
CA SER A 78 -5.60 7.37 -10.94
C SER A 78 -5.14 5.97 -10.52
N LYS A 79 -3.83 5.71 -10.53
CA LYS A 79 -3.21 4.47 -10.05
C LYS A 79 -1.70 4.62 -9.92
N GLN A 80 -1.05 3.72 -9.19
CA GLN A 80 0.39 3.74 -8.97
C GLN A 80 0.98 2.32 -8.87
N SER A 81 2.06 2.04 -9.60
CA SER A 81 2.71 0.71 -9.62
C SER A 81 3.92 0.57 -8.69
N THR A 82 4.30 1.65 -8.02
CA THR A 82 5.37 1.67 -7.01
C THR A 82 4.84 2.23 -5.68
N PRO A 83 5.19 1.63 -4.54
CA PRO A 83 4.93 2.19 -3.22
C PRO A 83 5.26 3.68 -3.15
N THR A 84 4.27 4.48 -2.75
CA THR A 84 4.39 5.93 -2.58
C THR A 84 4.05 6.29 -1.14
N LYS A 85 4.92 7.08 -0.49
CA LYS A 85 4.70 7.52 0.89
C LYS A 85 3.48 8.43 0.97
N ILE A 86 2.60 8.19 1.93
CA ILE A 86 1.49 9.08 2.27
C ILE A 86 2.06 10.24 3.13
N PRO A 87 2.02 11.50 2.65
CA PRO A 87 2.88 12.55 3.19
C PRO A 87 2.38 13.18 4.50
N PHE A 88 1.11 12.98 4.86
CA PHE A 88 0.45 13.75 5.92
C PHE A 88 0.14 12.95 7.19
N ILE A 89 0.52 11.68 7.27
CA ILE A 89 0.15 10.79 8.37
C ILE A 89 1.38 10.19 9.08
N SER A 90 1.33 10.10 10.40
CA SER A 90 2.40 9.54 11.25
C SER A 90 1.80 9.04 12.58
N LYS A 91 2.60 8.35 13.41
CA LYS A 91 2.16 7.80 14.71
C LYS A 91 0.97 6.82 14.59
N ILE A 92 1.03 5.97 13.58
CA ILE A 92 -0.02 5.01 13.26
C ILE A 92 -0.04 3.89 14.29
N VAL A 93 -1.23 3.60 14.81
CA VAL A 93 -1.48 2.48 15.73
C VAL A 93 -2.12 1.31 15.00
N LYS A 94 -3.06 1.58 14.10
CA LYS A 94 -3.77 0.56 13.34
C LYS A 94 -4.22 1.12 11.99
N PHE A 95 -4.33 0.27 11.00
CA PHE A 95 -4.91 0.60 9.71
C PHE A 95 -5.64 -0.62 9.12
N ASP A 96 -6.57 -0.36 8.22
CA ASP A 96 -7.32 -1.39 7.50
C ASP A 96 -7.64 -0.95 6.07
N CYS A 97 -7.87 -1.93 5.19
CA CYS A 97 -8.16 -1.72 3.78
C CYS A 97 -9.53 -2.30 3.45
N GLY A 98 -10.44 -1.47 2.95
CA GLY A 98 -11.70 -1.90 2.34
C GLY A 98 -11.55 -2.19 0.84
N GLY A 99 -12.67 -2.35 0.14
CA GLY A 99 -12.66 -2.53 -1.33
C GLY A 99 -12.02 -1.35 -2.06
N GLY A 100 -12.42 -0.13 -1.70
CA GLY A 100 -11.92 1.13 -2.28
C GLY A 100 -11.83 2.28 -1.27
N HIS A 101 -11.55 1.98 0.00
CA HIS A 101 -11.33 2.98 1.05
C HIS A 101 -10.32 2.46 2.08
N SER A 102 -9.59 3.38 2.70
CA SER A 102 -8.57 3.14 3.71
C SER A 102 -8.97 3.74 5.05
N LEU A 103 -8.59 3.09 6.14
CA LEU A 103 -8.80 3.57 7.50
C LEU A 103 -7.47 3.57 8.26
N VAL A 104 -7.18 4.65 8.99
CA VAL A 104 -5.97 4.74 9.82
C VAL A 104 -6.27 5.40 11.16
N LEU A 105 -5.95 4.69 12.24
CA LEU A 105 -6.04 5.15 13.64
C LEU A 105 -4.66 5.58 14.14
N LEU A 106 -4.58 6.80 14.67
CA LEU A 106 -3.35 7.36 15.24
C LEU A 106 -3.29 7.22 16.76
N SER A 107 -2.10 7.41 17.32
CA SER A 107 -1.86 7.29 18.76
C SER A 107 -2.60 8.30 19.63
N ASP A 108 -3.05 9.41 19.05
CA ASP A 108 -3.85 10.43 19.75
C ASP A 108 -5.36 10.13 19.72
N GLY A 109 -5.77 9.04 19.09
CA GLY A 109 -7.17 8.64 18.93
C GLY A 109 -7.84 9.15 17.66
N SER A 110 -7.15 9.95 16.83
CA SER A 110 -7.69 10.43 15.56
C SER A 110 -7.85 9.27 14.56
N LEU A 111 -8.97 9.25 13.85
CA LEU A 111 -9.24 8.33 12.74
C LEU A 111 -9.27 9.11 11.43
N TYR A 112 -8.44 8.69 10.48
CA TYR A 112 -8.45 9.19 9.11
C TYR A 112 -9.08 8.15 8.20
N CYS A 113 -9.88 8.62 7.23
CA CYS A 113 -10.45 7.80 6.16
C CYS A 113 -10.32 8.50 4.82
N TRP A 114 -10.06 7.74 3.77
CA TRP A 114 -10.05 8.19 2.39
C TRP A 114 -10.39 7.05 1.45
#